data_AF-A0AAV4WIM5-F1
#
_entry.id   AF-A0AAV4WIM5-F1
#
_cell.length_a   1.000
_cell.length_b   1.000
_cell.length_c   1.000
_cell.angle_alpha   90.00
_cell.angle_beta   90.00
_cell.angle_gamma   90.00
#
_symmetry.space_group_name_H-M   'P 1'
#
loop_
_entity.id
_entity.type
_entity.pdbx_description
1 polymer ?
#
loop_
_entity_poly.entity_id
_entity_poly.type
_entity_poly.pdbx_seq_one_letter_code
_entity_poly.pdbx_strand_id
1 'polypeptide(L)'
;MVSITVFKFGKVGFVSHSKLNTNMLLHCGQIETKEEAAISWENFQNNFSTRARSWKNEKMITSLRECEFSMRIDKDYICGIDGSKPQPGPGFMSILASNLYLQLQMNSISGLVEFFEDELVSKPMPSKIILDNLQIQLQEEQPPSSMLSPNSAPLNISLPGCIIERTIDGTLSVLPFLMGINGESPGLSICDNSEDEQLSLVKLVQDNKELRSKLNLMKNLEQENQILRQELNLLRNSVEDERLKQLLESRCEIRRLEHEKTTLQETLRLLQNEVNRLETEKQQVNRYH
;
A
#
# COMPACT_ATOMS: atom_id res chain seq x y z
N MET A 1 7.93 -6.83 -41.05
CA MET A 1 6.65 -6.48 -40.41
C MET A 1 6.84 -6.62 -38.92
N VAL A 2 6.21 -5.76 -38.13
CA VAL A 2 6.30 -5.74 -36.66
C VAL A 2 4.94 -6.11 -36.09
N SER A 3 4.88 -7.00 -35.10
CA SER A 3 3.67 -7.23 -34.30
C SER A 3 3.81 -6.47 -32.98
N ILE A 4 2.71 -5.88 -32.51
CA ILE A 4 2.70 -5.09 -31.28
C ILE A 4 1.52 -5.49 -30.43
N THR A 5 1.81 -5.76 -29.16
CA THR A 5 0.82 -5.93 -28.11
C THR A 5 0.85 -4.69 -27.21
N VAL A 6 -0.28 -4.01 -27.10
CA VAL A 6 -0.46 -2.82 -26.26
C VAL A 6 -1.32 -3.21 -25.06
N PHE A 7 -0.75 -3.10 -23.86
CA PHE A 7 -1.49 -3.20 -22.61
C PHE A 7 -1.94 -1.81 -22.16
N LYS A 8 -3.25 -1.61 -21.99
CA LYS A 8 -3.83 -0.40 -21.43
C LYS A 8 -4.25 -0.67 -19.99
N PHE A 9 -3.85 0.22 -19.08
CA PHE A 9 -4.13 0.11 -17.66
C PHE A 9 -5.07 1.25 -17.21
N GLY A 10 -6.14 0.91 -16.50
CA GLY A 10 -7.15 1.83 -15.99
C GLY A 10 -7.27 1.75 -14.47
N LYS A 11 -7.74 2.84 -13.84
CA LYS A 11 -7.78 2.98 -12.37
C LYS A 11 -6.42 2.68 -11.72
N VAL A 12 -5.36 3.26 -12.28
CA VAL A 12 -3.97 3.01 -11.85
C VAL A 12 -3.63 3.85 -10.62
N GLY A 13 -3.16 3.20 -9.57
CA GLY A 13 -2.53 3.81 -8.41
C GLY A 13 -1.05 3.43 -8.36
N PHE A 14 -0.18 4.40 -8.19
CA PHE A 14 1.26 4.17 -8.04
C PHE A 14 1.76 4.86 -6.78
N VAL A 15 2.44 4.10 -5.93
CA VAL A 15 3.07 4.60 -4.71
C VAL A 15 4.51 4.13 -4.70
N SER A 16 5.43 5.08 -4.58
CA SER A 16 6.85 4.80 -4.40
C SER A 16 7.33 5.49 -3.14
N HIS A 17 8.00 4.74 -2.28
CA HIS A 17 8.66 5.28 -1.10
C HIS A 17 10.13 4.86 -1.13
N SER A 18 11.00 5.86 -1.25
CA SER A 18 12.45 5.68 -1.23
C SER A 18 13.04 6.22 0.07
N LYS A 19 13.26 5.34 1.04
CA LYS A 19 14.27 5.53 2.11
C LYS A 19 15.26 4.37 2.01
N LEU A 20 15.97 4.01 3.08
CA LEU A 20 16.94 2.91 3.10
C LEU A 20 16.39 1.59 2.51
N ASN A 21 15.07 1.38 2.48
CA ASN A 21 14.38 0.39 1.65
C ASN A 21 13.51 1.09 0.61
N THR A 22 13.54 0.61 -0.63
CA THR A 22 12.71 1.15 -1.72
C THR A 22 11.55 0.21 -1.96
N ASN A 23 10.34 0.70 -1.67
CA ASN A 23 9.11 -0.06 -1.92
C ASN A 23 8.35 0.63 -3.04
N MET A 24 7.99 -0.15 -4.07
CA MET A 24 7.12 0.29 -5.15
C MET A 24 5.85 -0.54 -5.11
N LEU A 25 4.70 0.13 -5.11
CA LEU A 25 3.39 -0.48 -5.21
C LEU A 25 2.68 0.09 -6.44
N LEU A 26 2.23 -0.81 -7.30
CA LEU A 26 1.39 -0.53 -8.45
C LEU A 26 0.07 -1.26 -8.26
N HIS A 27 -1.04 -0.54 -8.37
CA HIS A 27 -2.38 -1.10 -8.39
C HIS A 27 -3.08 -0.70 -9.68
N CYS A 28 -3.83 -1.62 -10.28
CA CYS A 28 -4.61 -1.39 -11.49
C CYS A 28 -5.95 -2.10 -11.36
N GLY A 29 -7.04 -1.37 -11.61
CA GLY A 29 -8.40 -1.92 -11.55
C GLY A 29 -8.94 -2.42 -12.88
N GLN A 30 -8.24 -2.16 -13.99
CA GLN A 30 -8.67 -2.49 -15.35
C GLN A 30 -7.46 -2.73 -16.26
N ILE A 31 -7.38 -3.88 -16.90
CA ILE A 31 -6.33 -4.19 -17.87
C ILE A 31 -7.00 -4.58 -19.19
N GLU A 32 -6.54 -3.99 -20.29
CA GLU A 32 -7.00 -4.27 -21.65
C GLU A 32 -5.80 -4.56 -22.54
N THR A 33 -5.95 -5.53 -23.44
CA THR A 33 -4.95 -5.86 -24.47
C THR A 33 -5.48 -5.46 -25.85
N LYS A 34 -4.68 -4.71 -26.60
CA LYS A 34 -4.91 -4.41 -28.01
C LYS A 34 -3.70 -4.87 -28.80
N GLU A 35 -3.94 -5.68 -29.82
CA GLU A 35 -2.88 -6.17 -30.70
C GLU A 35 -3.05 -5.65 -32.10
N GLU A 36 -1.94 -5.24 -32.70
CA GLU A 36 -1.84 -4.86 -34.09
C GLU A 36 -0.76 -5.74 -34.73
N ALA A 37 -1.22 -6.74 -35.48
CA ALA A 37 -0.35 -7.64 -36.22
C ALA A 37 0.13 -6.98 -37.53
N ALA A 38 1.31 -7.41 -37.97
CA ALA A 38 1.82 -7.12 -39.31
C ALA A 38 1.92 -5.61 -39.66
N ILE A 39 2.28 -4.76 -38.70
CA ILE A 39 2.48 -3.33 -38.95
C ILE A 39 3.75 -3.11 -39.78
N SER A 40 3.71 -2.19 -40.74
CA SER A 40 4.93 -1.77 -41.45
C SER A 40 5.87 -1.03 -40.49
N TRP A 41 7.17 -1.10 -40.73
CA TRP A 41 8.14 -0.36 -39.90
C TRP A 41 7.86 1.15 -39.88
N GLU A 42 7.41 1.71 -41.01
CA GLU A 42 7.02 3.11 -41.13
C GLU A 42 5.78 3.44 -40.28
N ASN A 43 4.74 2.60 -40.33
CA ASN A 43 3.54 2.79 -39.51
C ASN A 43 3.85 2.65 -38.02
N PHE A 44 4.73 1.71 -37.67
CA PHE A 44 5.22 1.58 -36.31
C PHE A 44 5.91 2.87 -35.84
N GLN A 45 6.87 3.38 -36.60
CA GLN A 45 7.57 4.64 -36.27
C GLN A 45 6.61 5.83 -36.18
N ASN A 46 5.57 5.87 -37.00
CA ASN A 46 4.61 6.97 -36.99
C ASN A 46 3.62 6.93 -35.82
N ASN A 47 3.32 5.75 -35.25
CA ASN A 47 2.33 5.58 -34.19
C ASN A 47 2.94 5.35 -32.79
N PHE A 48 4.14 4.77 -32.70
CA PHE A 48 4.73 4.29 -31.45
C PHE A 48 6.13 4.87 -31.13
N SER A 49 6.71 5.71 -32.00
CA SER A 49 7.97 6.42 -31.71
C SER A 49 7.77 7.51 -30.65
N THR A 50 8.78 7.77 -29.82
CA THR A 50 8.79 8.93 -28.89
C THR A 50 8.67 10.29 -29.60
N ARG A 51 8.93 10.33 -30.91
CA ARG A 51 8.76 11.53 -31.77
C ARG A 51 7.41 11.55 -32.50
N ALA A 52 6.59 10.50 -32.38
CA ALA A 52 5.26 10.45 -32.97
C ALA A 52 4.36 11.48 -32.28
N ARG A 53 3.83 12.43 -33.06
CA ARG A 53 2.79 13.38 -32.59
C ARG A 53 1.43 12.71 -32.36
N SER A 54 1.30 11.44 -32.72
CA SER A 54 0.05 10.73 -32.90
C SER A 54 -0.09 9.54 -31.95
N TRP A 55 0.42 9.62 -30.71
CA TRP A 55 -0.10 8.75 -29.67
C TRP A 55 -1.58 9.11 -29.47
N LYS A 56 -2.44 8.47 -30.27
CA LYS A 56 -3.88 8.65 -30.15
C LYS A 56 -4.23 8.06 -28.79
N ASN A 57 -4.58 8.94 -27.85
CA ASN A 57 -5.25 8.56 -26.62
C ASN A 57 -6.63 8.01 -27.00
N GLU A 58 -6.62 6.78 -27.49
CA GLU A 58 -7.80 5.99 -27.76
C GLU A 58 -8.42 5.76 -26.38
N LYS A 59 -9.54 6.46 -26.12
CA LYS A 59 -10.23 6.35 -24.84
C LYS A 59 -10.49 4.88 -24.58
N MET A 60 -10.12 4.40 -23.38
CA MET A 60 -10.61 3.11 -22.90
C MET A 60 -12.12 3.12 -23.08
N ILE A 61 -12.64 2.16 -23.85
CA ILE A 61 -14.08 2.01 -24.03
C ILE A 61 -14.60 1.60 -22.65
N THR A 62 -15.44 2.41 -22.04
CA THR A 62 -15.85 2.34 -20.62
C THR A 62 -16.70 1.12 -20.24
N SER A 63 -16.60 0.01 -20.97
CA SER A 63 -17.33 -1.25 -20.74
C SER A 63 -16.44 -2.38 -20.20
N LEU A 64 -15.25 -2.06 -19.68
CA LEU A 64 -14.24 -3.04 -19.27
C LEU A 64 -14.65 -3.79 -18.00
N ARG A 65 -14.36 -5.11 -17.98
CA ARG A 65 -14.44 -5.93 -16.77
C ARG A 65 -13.45 -5.40 -15.74
N GLU A 66 -13.91 -5.27 -14.50
CA GLU A 66 -13.02 -4.91 -13.40
C GLU A 66 -12.12 -6.11 -13.08
N CYS A 67 -10.84 -5.84 -12.89
CA CYS A 67 -9.87 -6.80 -12.40
C CYS A 67 -9.16 -6.21 -11.18
N GLU A 68 -8.53 -7.07 -10.38
CA GLU A 68 -7.65 -6.63 -9.31
C GLU A 68 -6.23 -7.00 -9.72
N PHE A 69 -5.42 -6.00 -10.05
CA PHE A 69 -4.00 -6.24 -10.29
C PHE A 69 -3.19 -5.39 -9.32
N SER A 70 -2.40 -6.05 -8.48
CA SER A 70 -1.48 -5.40 -7.55
C SER A 70 -0.10 -5.98 -7.71
N MET A 71 0.91 -5.11 -7.83
CA MET A 71 2.30 -5.49 -7.90
C MET A 71 3.08 -4.69 -6.87
N ARG A 72 3.84 -5.39 -6.03
CA ARG A 72 4.71 -4.81 -5.02
C ARG A 72 6.13 -5.28 -5.24
N ILE A 73 7.08 -4.36 -5.28
CA ILE A 73 8.51 -4.64 -5.25
C ILE A 73 9.07 -4.05 -3.96
N ASP A 74 9.66 -4.88 -3.12
CA ASP A 74 10.43 -4.46 -1.96
C ASP A 74 11.91 -4.67 -2.26
N LYS A 75 12.68 -3.57 -2.33
CA LYS A 75 14.14 -3.63 -2.44
C LYS A 75 14.74 -3.44 -1.07
N ASP A 76 15.34 -4.51 -0.57
CA ASP A 76 16.14 -4.47 0.65
C ASP A 76 17.53 -3.95 0.35
N TYR A 77 18.08 -3.21 1.29
CA TYR A 77 19.50 -2.87 1.30
C TYR A 77 20.16 -3.48 2.53
N ILE A 78 21.26 -4.17 2.31
CA ILE A 78 22.09 -4.75 3.35
C ILE A 78 23.16 -3.71 3.69
N CYS A 79 23.08 -3.13 4.90
CA CYS A 79 24.16 -2.33 5.46
C CYS A 79 25.16 -3.25 6.16
N GLY A 80 26.44 -3.17 5.76
CA GLY A 80 27.52 -3.78 6.52
C GLY A 80 27.64 -3.14 7.91
N ILE A 81 28.05 -3.94 8.90
CA ILE A 81 28.26 -3.53 10.30
C ILE A 81 29.29 -2.38 10.40
N ASP A 82 30.12 -2.22 9.37
CA ASP A 82 31.30 -1.36 9.34
C ASP A 82 31.01 0.06 8.78
N GLY A 83 29.74 0.43 8.58
CA GLY A 83 29.38 1.72 7.98
C GLY A 83 29.66 1.80 6.46
N SER A 84 29.85 0.65 5.81
CA SER A 84 30.00 0.55 4.36
C SER A 84 28.71 0.99 3.65
N LYS A 85 28.84 1.52 2.42
CA LYS A 85 27.67 1.90 1.59
C LYS A 85 26.67 0.73 1.52
N PRO A 86 25.35 1.00 1.66
CA PRO A 86 24.32 -0.03 1.57
C PRO A 86 24.42 -0.76 0.23
N GLN A 87 24.51 -2.09 0.28
CA GLN A 87 24.47 -2.93 -0.91
C GLN A 87 23.03 -3.39 -1.18
N PRO A 88 22.58 -3.44 -2.42
CA PRO A 88 21.25 -3.97 -2.73
C PRO A 88 21.19 -5.45 -2.36
N GLY A 89 20.24 -5.80 -1.51
CA GLY A 89 19.84 -7.19 -1.27
C GLY A 89 19.05 -7.74 -2.46
N PRO A 90 18.64 -9.02 -2.40
CA PRO A 90 17.89 -9.67 -3.48
C PRO A 90 16.50 -9.06 -3.70
N GLY A 91 15.94 -8.39 -2.68
CA GLY A 91 14.58 -7.87 -2.70
C GLY A 91 13.52 -8.97 -2.80
N PHE A 92 12.26 -8.58 -2.97
CA PHE A 92 11.14 -9.49 -3.17
C PHE A 92 10.07 -8.85 -4.04
N MET A 93 9.49 -9.62 -4.96
CA MET A 93 8.35 -9.18 -5.79
C MET A 93 7.09 -9.97 -5.44
N SER A 94 6.00 -9.26 -5.14
CA SER A 94 4.67 -9.84 -4.95
C SER A 94 3.71 -9.35 -6.03
N ILE A 95 2.98 -10.26 -6.65
CA ILE A 95 1.93 -9.93 -7.62
C ILE A 95 0.64 -10.63 -7.18
N LEU A 96 -0.47 -9.90 -7.26
CA LEU A 96 -1.83 -10.41 -7.16
C LEU A 96 -2.55 -10.02 -8.45
N ALA A 97 -3.09 -10.99 -9.17
CA ALA A 97 -3.93 -10.75 -10.33
C ALA A 97 -5.22 -11.57 -10.21
N SER A 98 -6.34 -10.88 -10.00
CA SER A 98 -7.67 -11.47 -9.82
C SER A 98 -8.62 -11.02 -10.92
N ASN A 99 -9.47 -11.94 -11.41
CA ASN A 99 -10.52 -11.66 -12.40
C ASN A 99 -9.99 -11.07 -13.71
N LEU A 100 -8.83 -11.55 -14.16
CA LEU A 100 -8.16 -11.03 -15.34
C LEU A 100 -8.61 -11.80 -16.59
N TYR A 101 -9.07 -11.07 -17.61
CA TYR A 101 -9.42 -11.62 -18.92
C TYR A 101 -8.54 -10.98 -19.99
N LEU A 102 -7.70 -11.78 -20.64
CA LEU A 102 -6.80 -11.33 -21.70
C LEU A 102 -7.14 -12.02 -23.01
N GLN A 103 -7.15 -11.25 -24.10
CA GLN A 103 -7.19 -11.79 -25.46
C GLN A 103 -5.87 -11.42 -26.13
N LEU A 104 -5.10 -12.44 -26.53
CA LEU A 104 -3.76 -12.30 -27.07
C LEU A 104 -3.61 -13.17 -28.33
N GLN A 105 -2.68 -12.83 -29.19
CA GLN A 105 -2.24 -13.66 -30.28
C GLN A 105 -1.24 -14.70 -29.76
N MET A 106 -1.20 -15.86 -30.41
CA MET A 106 -0.31 -16.95 -29.98
C MET A 106 1.18 -16.54 -29.99
N ASN A 107 1.57 -15.67 -30.92
CA ASN A 107 2.94 -15.13 -31.02
C ASN A 107 3.30 -14.14 -29.88
N SER A 108 2.32 -13.45 -29.30
CA SER A 108 2.53 -12.47 -28.23
C SER A 108 2.97 -13.12 -26.92
N ILE A 109 2.56 -14.35 -26.64
CA ILE A 109 2.96 -15.06 -25.41
C ILE A 109 4.45 -15.38 -25.42
N SER A 110 4.99 -15.77 -26.57
CA SER A 110 6.41 -16.10 -26.71
C SER A 110 7.31 -14.95 -26.28
N GLY A 111 6.92 -13.70 -26.57
CA GLY A 111 7.66 -12.50 -26.15
C GLY A 111 7.53 -12.18 -24.66
N LEU A 112 6.57 -12.76 -23.93
CA LEU A 112 6.46 -12.55 -22.48
C LEU A 112 7.61 -13.20 -21.70
N VAL A 113 8.22 -14.24 -22.24
CA VAL A 113 9.33 -14.96 -21.58
C VAL A 113 10.53 -14.05 -21.40
N GLU A 114 10.83 -13.21 -22.38
CA GLU A 114 11.95 -12.26 -22.34
C GLU A 114 11.85 -11.26 -21.17
N PHE A 115 10.64 -10.92 -20.71
CA PHE A 115 10.46 -10.06 -19.53
C PHE A 115 10.87 -10.70 -18.20
N PHE A 116 10.95 -12.03 -18.16
CA PHE A 116 11.38 -12.77 -16.97
C PHE A 116 12.88 -13.11 -17.00
N GLU A 117 13.56 -12.86 -18.13
CA GLU A 117 15.00 -13.03 -18.26
C GLU A 117 15.72 -11.79 -17.69
N ASP A 118 16.45 -11.98 -16.60
CA ASP A 118 17.23 -10.91 -15.98
C ASP A 118 18.51 -10.64 -16.82
N GLU A 119 18.60 -9.48 -17.49
CA GLU A 119 19.76 -9.10 -18.35
C GLU A 119 21.08 -8.86 -17.57
N LEU A 120 21.10 -9.00 -16.24
CA LEU A 120 22.26 -8.73 -15.38
C LEU A 120 22.66 -9.98 -14.58
N VAL A 121 23.97 -10.14 -14.31
CA VAL A 121 24.57 -11.24 -13.51
C VAL A 121 24.25 -11.13 -12.00
N SER A 122 23.08 -10.61 -11.64
CA SER A 122 22.58 -10.57 -10.26
C SER A 122 21.78 -11.85 -9.94
N LYS A 123 21.77 -12.25 -8.66
CA LYS A 123 20.90 -13.35 -8.20
C LYS A 123 19.45 -13.06 -8.59
N PRO A 124 18.68 -14.07 -9.03
CA PRO A 124 17.29 -13.87 -9.43
C PRO A 124 16.48 -13.34 -8.25
N MET A 125 15.65 -12.33 -8.49
CA MET A 125 14.80 -11.76 -7.45
C MET A 125 13.72 -12.77 -7.08
N PRO A 126 13.59 -13.17 -5.80
CA PRO A 126 12.53 -14.05 -5.38
C PRO A 126 11.18 -13.38 -5.56
N SER A 127 10.19 -14.14 -6.03
CA SER A 127 8.86 -13.60 -6.32
C SER A 127 7.74 -14.56 -5.96
N LYS A 128 6.57 -13.99 -5.69
CA LYS A 128 5.32 -14.71 -5.48
C LYS A 128 4.20 -14.05 -6.27
N ILE A 129 3.60 -14.79 -7.18
CA ILE A 129 2.51 -14.36 -8.04
C ILE A 129 1.28 -15.18 -7.66
N ILE A 130 0.23 -14.52 -7.20
CA ILE A 130 -1.06 -15.12 -6.91
C ILE A 130 -1.97 -14.78 -8.08
N LEU A 131 -2.41 -15.81 -8.81
CA LEU A 131 -3.35 -15.70 -9.90
C LEU A 131 -4.68 -16.28 -9.43
N ASP A 132 -5.73 -15.47 -9.49
CA ASP A 132 -7.09 -15.86 -9.12
C ASP A 132 -8.05 -15.57 -10.29
N ASN A 133 -8.80 -16.57 -10.73
CA ASN A 133 -9.74 -16.43 -11.85
C ASN A 133 -9.13 -15.71 -13.08
N LEU A 134 -8.06 -16.29 -13.63
CA LEU A 134 -7.42 -15.83 -14.86
C LEU A 134 -8.00 -16.58 -16.08
N GLN A 135 -8.35 -15.83 -17.11
CA GLN A 135 -8.81 -16.34 -18.39
C GLN A 135 -7.98 -15.71 -19.51
N ILE A 136 -7.32 -16.53 -20.32
CA ILE A 136 -6.53 -16.08 -21.46
C ILE A 136 -7.09 -16.77 -22.71
N GLN A 137 -7.50 -15.97 -23.68
CA GLN A 137 -7.90 -16.45 -25.00
C GLN A 137 -6.78 -16.15 -26.00
N LEU A 138 -6.32 -17.21 -26.66
CA LEU A 138 -5.23 -17.15 -27.62
C LEU A 138 -5.73 -17.36 -29.03
N GLN A 139 -5.40 -16.43 -29.91
CA GLN A 139 -5.83 -16.42 -31.30
C GLN A 139 -4.65 -16.68 -32.23
N GLU A 140 -4.82 -17.57 -33.20
CA GLU A 140 -3.80 -17.86 -34.19
C GLU A 140 -3.90 -16.87 -35.36
N GLU A 141 -2.77 -16.36 -35.82
CA GLU A 141 -2.69 -15.52 -37.01
C GLU A 141 -2.60 -16.42 -38.24
N GLN A 142 -3.73 -16.66 -38.91
CA GLN A 142 -3.72 -17.32 -40.20
C GLN A 142 -3.48 -16.27 -41.30
N PRO A 143 -2.45 -16.40 -42.16
CA PRO A 143 -2.48 -15.70 -43.43
C PRO A 143 -3.72 -16.18 -44.22
N PRO A 144 -4.26 -15.38 -45.15
CA PRO A 144 -5.39 -15.78 -45.98
C PRO A 144 -4.93 -16.87 -46.98
N SER A 145 -4.65 -18.09 -46.53
CA SER A 145 -4.24 -19.20 -47.36
C SER A 145 -5.35 -20.26 -47.44
N SER A 146 -5.95 -20.29 -48.62
CA SER A 146 -6.96 -21.23 -49.11
C SER A 146 -8.32 -21.19 -48.39
N MET A 147 -9.33 -20.73 -49.13
CA MET A 147 -10.76 -20.58 -48.77
C MET A 147 -11.47 -21.87 -48.29
N LEU A 148 -10.74 -22.95 -48.00
CA LEU A 148 -11.26 -24.28 -47.67
C LEU A 148 -10.74 -24.84 -46.34
N SER A 149 -9.84 -24.15 -45.64
CA SER A 149 -9.42 -24.59 -44.31
C SER A 149 -10.41 -24.06 -43.25
N PRO A 150 -10.93 -24.90 -42.33
CA PRO A 150 -11.72 -24.41 -41.22
C PRO A 150 -10.83 -23.47 -40.38
N ASN A 151 -11.36 -22.31 -39.99
CA ASN A 151 -10.68 -21.38 -39.09
C ASN A 151 -10.16 -22.15 -37.86
N SER A 152 -8.90 -21.95 -37.46
CA SER A 152 -8.42 -22.58 -36.24
C SER A 152 -9.15 -22.01 -35.03
N ALA A 153 -9.58 -22.90 -34.14
CA ALA A 153 -10.31 -22.49 -32.95
C ALA A 153 -9.35 -21.79 -31.97
N PRO A 154 -9.80 -20.71 -31.28
CA PRO A 154 -8.97 -20.06 -30.29
C PRO A 154 -8.67 -21.00 -29.12
N LEU A 155 -7.46 -20.93 -28.59
CA LEU A 155 -7.06 -21.69 -27.40
C LEU A 155 -7.43 -20.89 -26.16
N ASN A 156 -8.37 -21.41 -25.36
CA ASN A 156 -8.79 -20.79 -24.11
C ASN A 156 -8.08 -21.46 -22.93
N ILE A 157 -7.33 -20.68 -22.16
CA ILE A 157 -6.66 -21.09 -20.93
C ILE A 157 -7.44 -20.49 -19.76
N SER A 158 -7.88 -21.34 -18.83
CA SER A 158 -8.52 -20.90 -17.59
C SER A 158 -7.72 -21.41 -16.39
N LEU A 159 -7.26 -20.48 -15.57
CA LEU A 159 -6.60 -20.76 -14.29
C LEU A 159 -7.54 -20.27 -13.17
N PRO A 160 -8.31 -21.17 -12.54
CA PRO A 160 -9.23 -20.77 -11.46
C PRO A 160 -8.46 -20.25 -10.24
N GLY A 161 -7.25 -20.77 -10.01
CA GLY A 161 -6.37 -20.27 -8.98
C GLY A 161 -5.02 -20.98 -9.02
N CYS A 162 -3.93 -20.23 -9.08
CA CYS A 162 -2.58 -20.77 -8.88
C CYS A 162 -1.64 -19.76 -8.22
N ILE A 163 -0.61 -20.30 -7.58
CA ILE A 163 0.50 -19.54 -7.04
C ILE A 163 1.74 -19.90 -7.84
N ILE A 164 2.46 -18.90 -8.34
CA ILE A 164 3.76 -19.08 -8.97
C ILE A 164 4.80 -18.48 -8.02
N GLU A 165 5.72 -19.29 -7.53
CA GLU A 165 6.79 -18.86 -6.63
C GLU A 165 8.15 -19.03 -7.32
N ARG A 166 8.99 -18.00 -7.29
CA ARG A 166 10.38 -18.04 -7.73
C ARG A 166 11.28 -17.89 -6.52
N THR A 167 12.17 -18.85 -6.26
CA THR A 167 13.15 -18.77 -5.18
C THR A 167 14.37 -17.93 -5.59
N ILE A 168 15.19 -17.53 -4.61
CA ILE A 168 16.45 -16.81 -4.85
C ILE A 168 17.49 -17.63 -5.63
N ASP A 169 17.32 -18.94 -5.70
CA ASP A 169 18.14 -19.85 -6.50
C ASP A 169 17.62 -19.96 -7.95
N GLY A 170 16.53 -19.27 -8.27
CA GLY A 170 15.92 -19.24 -9.59
C GLY A 170 14.93 -20.37 -9.88
N THR A 171 14.66 -21.25 -8.91
CA THR A 171 13.65 -22.31 -9.08
C THR A 171 12.25 -21.71 -9.09
N LEU A 172 11.48 -22.02 -10.14
CA LEU A 172 10.09 -21.58 -10.30
C LEU A 172 9.16 -22.76 -10.03
N SER A 173 8.30 -22.65 -9.03
CA SER A 173 7.27 -23.62 -8.69
C SER A 173 5.88 -23.07 -9.02
N VAL A 174 5.03 -23.94 -9.57
CA VAL A 174 3.62 -23.64 -9.81
C VAL A 174 2.79 -24.52 -8.88
N LEU A 175 2.05 -23.87 -7.99
CA LEU A 175 1.28 -24.50 -6.93
C LEU A 175 -0.22 -24.20 -7.15
N PRO A 176 -1.12 -25.14 -6.83
CA PRO A 176 -2.55 -24.86 -6.86
C PRO A 176 -2.92 -23.84 -5.78
N PHE A 177 -3.76 -22.85 -6.13
CA PHE A 177 -4.38 -21.96 -5.14
C PHE A 177 -5.71 -22.56 -4.72
N LEU A 178 -5.75 -23.14 -3.52
CA LEU A 178 -6.99 -23.66 -2.95
C LEU A 178 -7.84 -22.48 -2.47
N MET A 179 -8.79 -22.04 -3.30
CA MET A 179 -9.90 -21.21 -2.86
C MET A 179 -10.59 -21.87 -1.67
N GLY A 180 -10.99 -21.07 -0.68
CA GLY A 180 -11.46 -21.49 0.63
C GLY A 180 -12.22 -22.82 0.66
N ILE A 181 -11.60 -23.85 1.25
CA ILE A 181 -12.30 -25.00 1.82
C ILE A 181 -12.97 -24.50 3.11
N ASN A 182 -14.07 -23.76 2.94
CA ASN A 182 -15.07 -23.62 3.98
C ASN A 182 -16.01 -24.83 3.84
N GLY A 183 -15.78 -25.85 4.66
CA GLY A 183 -16.70 -26.97 4.83
C GLY A 183 -16.38 -28.17 3.94
N GLU A 184 -15.88 -29.22 4.61
CA GLU A 184 -15.95 -30.63 4.21
C GLU A 184 -15.18 -31.05 2.94
N SER A 185 -14.32 -32.05 3.16
CA SER A 185 -13.36 -32.66 2.22
C SER A 185 -13.83 -32.81 0.76
N PRO A 186 -12.90 -32.62 -0.18
CA PRO A 186 -12.77 -33.51 -1.33
C PRO A 186 -11.55 -34.39 -1.13
N GLY A 187 -11.77 -35.71 -1.15
CA GLY A 187 -10.73 -36.70 -1.03
C GLY A 187 -9.60 -36.46 -2.03
N LEU A 188 -8.40 -36.26 -1.50
CA LEU A 188 -7.19 -36.44 -2.29
C LEU A 188 -7.07 -37.95 -2.54
N SER A 189 -7.47 -38.36 -3.74
CA SER A 189 -7.19 -39.68 -4.27
C SER A 189 -5.68 -39.90 -4.31
N ILE A 190 -5.22 -40.72 -3.37
CA ILE A 190 -4.13 -41.70 -3.45
C ILE A 190 -3.11 -41.44 -4.57
N CYS A 191 -1.93 -40.98 -4.16
CA CYS A 191 -0.67 -41.48 -4.71
C CYS A 191 0.14 -42.00 -3.53
N ASP A 192 0.47 -43.29 -3.54
CA ASP A 192 1.51 -43.88 -2.70
C ASP A 192 2.74 -42.98 -2.69
N ASN A 193 3.31 -42.67 -1.52
CA ASN A 193 4.77 -42.59 -1.29
C ASN A 193 5.12 -42.30 0.19
N SER A 194 6.07 -43.10 0.72
CA SER A 194 6.96 -42.92 1.88
C SER A 194 6.41 -42.42 3.23
N GLU A 195 6.63 -43.22 4.28
CA GLU A 195 6.34 -42.92 5.70
C GLU A 195 6.91 -41.57 6.19
N ASP A 196 7.97 -41.07 5.55
CA ASP A 196 8.60 -39.77 5.84
C ASP A 196 7.75 -38.54 5.47
N GLU A 197 6.93 -38.62 4.40
CA GLU A 197 6.06 -37.50 3.99
C GLU A 197 4.86 -37.33 4.93
N GLN A 198 4.36 -38.44 5.49
CA GLN A 198 3.28 -38.40 6.49
C GLN A 198 3.75 -37.76 7.81
N LEU A 199 5.00 -38.03 8.23
CA LEU A 199 5.58 -37.42 9.43
C LEU A 199 5.75 -35.89 9.25
N SER A 200 6.20 -35.47 8.06
CA SER A 200 6.34 -34.07 7.70
C SER A 200 4.99 -33.34 7.67
N LEU A 201 3.97 -33.97 7.07
CA LEU A 201 2.62 -33.41 6.99
C LEU A 201 1.98 -33.23 8.38
N VAL A 202 2.13 -34.22 9.27
CA VAL A 202 1.63 -34.14 10.65
C VAL A 202 2.31 -32.99 11.41
N LYS A 203 3.62 -32.81 11.22
CA LYS A 203 4.36 -31.70 11.82
C LYS A 203 3.89 -30.34 11.27
N LEU A 204 3.70 -30.23 9.97
CA LEU A 204 3.16 -29.03 9.32
C LEU A 204 1.76 -28.67 9.81
N VAL A 205 0.88 -29.66 9.99
CA VAL A 205 -0.47 -29.44 10.54
C VAL A 205 -0.42 -28.96 11.99
N GLN A 206 0.48 -29.53 12.79
CA GLN A 206 0.68 -29.13 14.18
C GLN A 206 1.24 -27.70 14.28
N ASP A 207 2.24 -27.37 13.47
CA ASP A 207 2.81 -26.01 13.39
C ASP A 207 1.75 -25.00 12.94
N ASN A 208 0.89 -25.36 11.98
CA ASN A 208 -0.23 -24.51 11.54
C ASN A 208 -1.23 -24.25 12.68
N LYS A 209 -1.52 -25.27 13.49
CA LYS A 209 -2.40 -25.14 14.66
C LYS A 209 -1.79 -24.24 15.73
N GLU A 210 -0.48 -24.36 15.97
CA GLU A 210 0.24 -23.49 16.90
C GLU A 210 0.28 -22.04 16.40
N LEU A 211 0.56 -21.83 15.11
CA LEU A 211 0.56 -20.51 14.47
C LEU A 211 -0.81 -19.85 14.53
N ARG A 212 -1.89 -20.60 14.25
CA ARG A 212 -3.27 -20.09 14.40
C ARG A 212 -3.58 -19.68 15.83
N SER A 213 -3.08 -20.44 16.82
CA SER A 213 -3.25 -20.11 18.23
C SER A 213 -2.47 -18.85 18.63
N LYS A 214 -1.20 -18.72 18.18
CA LYS A 214 -0.39 -17.51 18.37
C LYS A 214 -1.02 -16.29 17.71
N LEU A 215 -1.56 -16.44 16.50
CA LEU A 215 -2.23 -15.36 15.77
C LEU A 215 -3.49 -14.89 16.50
N ASN A 216 -4.24 -15.81 17.11
CA ASN A 216 -5.39 -15.46 17.93
C ASN A 216 -4.98 -14.70 19.20
N LEU A 217 -3.91 -15.14 19.87
CA LEU A 217 -3.35 -14.41 21.02
C LEU A 217 -2.88 -13.01 20.63
N MET A 218 -2.24 -12.87 19.47
CA MET A 218 -1.75 -11.58 18.97
C MET A 218 -2.91 -10.63 18.66
N LYS A 219 -4.00 -11.13 18.07
CA LYS A 219 -5.23 -10.35 17.87
C LYS A 219 -5.84 -9.87 19.19
N ASN A 220 -5.88 -10.72 20.22
CA ASN A 220 -6.37 -10.33 21.53
C ASN A 220 -5.48 -9.24 22.16
N LEU A 221 -4.15 -9.40 22.10
CA LEU A 221 -3.20 -8.40 22.58
C LEU A 221 -3.29 -7.07 21.82
N GLU A 222 -3.56 -7.12 20.52
CA GLU A 222 -3.78 -5.93 19.70
C GLU A 222 -5.06 -5.19 20.12
N GLN A 223 -6.15 -5.92 20.38
CA GLN A 223 -7.40 -5.35 20.90
C GLN A 223 -7.20 -4.71 22.29
N GLU A 224 -6.51 -5.39 23.21
CA GLU A 224 -6.19 -4.82 24.52
C GLU A 224 -5.32 -3.56 24.41
N ASN A 225 -4.30 -3.57 23.52
CA ASN A 225 -3.48 -2.39 23.27
C ASN A 225 -4.29 -1.22 22.71
N GLN A 226 -5.28 -1.48 21.84
CA GLN A 226 -6.17 -0.44 21.34
C GLN A 226 -7.02 0.16 22.47
N ILE A 227 -7.58 -0.68 23.35
CA ILE A 227 -8.36 -0.22 24.51
C ILE A 227 -7.49 0.63 25.45
N LEU A 228 -6.30 0.16 25.80
CA LEU A 228 -5.37 0.90 26.66
C LEU A 228 -4.98 2.27 26.07
N ARG A 229 -4.79 2.34 24.74
CA ARG A 229 -4.52 3.61 24.05
C ARG A 229 -5.71 4.57 24.12
N GLN A 230 -6.94 4.06 24.01
CA GLN A 230 -8.15 4.87 24.18
C GLN A 230 -8.27 5.39 25.61
N GLU A 231 -8.04 4.54 26.62
CA GLU A 231 -8.11 4.91 28.03
C GLU A 231 -7.05 5.95 28.41
N LEU A 232 -5.81 5.79 27.94
CA LEU A 232 -4.75 6.80 28.10
C LEU A 232 -5.12 8.15 27.48
N ASN A 233 -5.79 8.15 26.33
CA ASN A 233 -6.22 9.38 25.67
C ASN A 233 -7.32 10.08 26.47
N LEU A 234 -8.29 9.32 27.01
CA LEU A 234 -9.34 9.86 27.88
C LEU A 234 -8.76 10.46 29.17
N LEU A 235 -7.85 9.75 29.83
CA LEU A 235 -7.16 10.24 31.03
C LEU A 235 -6.37 11.52 30.75
N ARG A 236 -5.65 11.57 29.62
CA ARG A 236 -4.91 12.76 29.20
C ARG A 236 -5.84 13.97 29.04
N ASN A 237 -6.96 13.80 28.34
CA ASN A 237 -7.94 14.88 28.14
C ASN A 237 -8.52 15.35 29.49
N SER A 238 -8.84 14.43 30.40
CA SER A 238 -9.33 14.77 31.73
C SER A 238 -8.32 15.58 32.56
N VAL A 239 -7.02 15.26 32.47
CA VAL A 239 -5.96 16.03 33.15
C VAL A 239 -5.78 17.41 32.52
N GLU A 240 -5.87 17.51 31.19
CA GLU A 240 -5.84 18.78 30.48
C GLU A 240 -7.04 19.67 30.86
N ASP A 241 -8.23 19.09 31.01
CA ASP A 241 -9.45 19.79 31.45
C ASP A 241 -9.35 20.29 32.90
N GLU A 242 -8.84 19.48 33.83
CA GLU A 242 -8.62 19.90 35.23
C GLU A 242 -7.58 21.03 35.33
N ARG A 243 -6.50 20.96 34.55
CA ARG A 243 -5.52 22.05 34.46
C ARG A 243 -6.13 23.34 33.92
N LEU A 244 -6.99 23.24 32.89
CA LEU A 244 -7.68 24.39 32.33
C LEU A 244 -8.61 25.04 33.37
N LYS A 245 -9.33 24.22 34.14
CA LYS A 245 -10.19 24.69 35.24
C LYS A 245 -9.41 25.45 36.30
N GLN A 246 -8.27 24.91 36.76
CA GLN A 246 -7.40 25.59 37.72
C GLN A 246 -6.86 26.94 37.19
N LEU A 247 -6.48 27.00 35.91
CA LEU A 247 -6.05 28.25 35.28
C LEU A 247 -7.16 29.30 35.21
N LEU A 248 -8.40 28.87 34.93
CA LEU A 248 -9.56 29.77 34.91
C LEU A 248 -9.88 30.31 36.31
N GLU A 249 -9.84 29.47 37.34
CA GLU A 249 -10.03 29.89 38.74
C GLU A 249 -8.96 30.90 39.17
N SER A 250 -7.68 30.61 38.91
CA SER A 250 -6.58 31.53 39.18
C SER A 250 -6.73 32.87 38.45
N ARG A 251 -7.18 32.86 37.18
CA ARG A 251 -7.43 34.08 36.40
C ARG A 251 -8.60 34.90 36.95
N CYS A 252 -9.62 34.27 37.52
CA CYS A 252 -10.71 34.97 38.20
C CYS A 252 -10.22 35.63 39.49
N GLU A 253 -9.38 34.94 40.25
CA GLU A 253 -8.81 35.48 41.49
C GLU A 253 -7.86 36.66 41.22
N ILE A 254 -7.02 36.59 40.19
CA ILE A 254 -6.19 37.72 39.76
C ILE A 254 -7.05 38.94 39.45
N ARG A 255 -8.14 38.78 38.68
CA ARG A 255 -9.05 39.91 38.37
C ARG A 255 -9.69 40.50 39.61
N ARG A 256 -10.05 39.68 40.61
CA ARG A 256 -10.60 40.13 41.89
C ARG A 256 -9.58 40.99 42.63
N LEU A 257 -8.34 40.50 42.75
CA LEU A 257 -7.25 41.20 43.42
C LEU A 257 -6.85 42.49 42.69
N GLU A 258 -6.88 42.50 41.35
CA GLU A 258 -6.67 43.71 40.56
C GLU A 258 -7.72 44.78 40.85
N HIS A 259 -8.99 44.39 40.96
CA HIS A 259 -10.07 45.31 41.31
C HIS A 259 -9.96 45.85 42.74
N GLU A 260 -9.58 45.00 43.71
CA GLU A 260 -9.29 45.45 45.07
C GLU A 260 -8.10 46.42 45.10
N LYS A 261 -7.03 46.10 44.35
CA LYS A 261 -5.86 46.97 44.23
C LYS A 261 -6.23 48.34 43.66
N THR A 262 -7.04 48.41 42.60
CA THR A 262 -7.46 49.71 42.03
C THR A 262 -8.28 50.51 43.04
N THR A 263 -9.19 49.86 43.75
CA THR A 263 -10.03 50.50 44.78
C THR A 263 -9.19 51.05 45.94
N LEU A 264 -8.20 50.27 46.41
CA LEU A 264 -7.27 50.69 47.45
C LEU A 264 -6.36 51.83 46.98
N GLN A 265 -5.90 51.79 45.73
CA GLN A 265 -5.10 52.87 45.15
C GLN A 265 -5.89 54.18 45.04
N GLU A 266 -7.17 54.12 44.65
CA GLU A 266 -8.07 55.28 44.65
C GLU A 266 -8.28 55.85 46.06
N THR A 267 -8.52 54.97 47.03
CA THR A 267 -8.68 55.37 48.44
C THR A 267 -7.42 56.04 48.99
N LEU A 268 -6.25 55.47 48.73
CA LEU A 268 -4.96 56.07 49.12
C LEU A 268 -4.76 57.44 48.47
N ARG A 269 -5.12 57.59 47.20
CA ARG A 269 -5.01 58.88 46.49
C ARG A 269 -5.92 59.94 47.11
N LEU A 270 -7.15 59.59 47.48
CA LEU A 270 -8.07 60.49 48.17
C LEU A 270 -7.51 60.91 49.53
N LEU A 271 -7.01 59.96 50.33
CA LEU A 271 -6.39 60.26 51.62
C LEU A 271 -5.14 61.13 51.49
N GLN A 272 -4.28 60.88 50.50
CA GLN A 272 -3.11 61.72 50.22
C GLN A 272 -3.50 63.16 49.87
N ASN A 273 -4.54 63.33 49.03
CA ASN A 273 -5.06 64.66 48.72
C ASN A 273 -5.57 65.39 49.97
N GLU A 274 -6.26 64.67 50.86
CA GLU A 274 -6.80 65.24 52.10
C GLU A 274 -5.70 65.61 53.10
N VAL A 275 -4.68 64.77 53.25
CA VAL A 275 -3.50 65.09 54.09
C VAL A 275 -2.79 66.33 53.55
N ASN A 276 -2.53 66.40 52.24
CA ASN A 276 -1.93 67.57 51.62
C ASN A 276 -2.78 68.83 51.85
N ARG A 277 -4.10 68.73 51.75
CA ARG A 277 -5.03 69.84 52.04
C ARG A 277 -4.89 70.30 53.49
N LEU A 278 -4.99 69.39 54.46
CA LEU A 278 -4.87 69.71 55.89
C LEU A 278 -3.49 70.28 56.24
N GLU A 279 -2.42 69.81 55.61
CA GLU A 279 -1.07 70.38 55.78
C GLU A 279 -1.00 71.82 55.28
N THR A 280 -1.60 72.12 54.13
CA THR A 280 -1.65 73.51 53.62
C THR A 280 -2.49 74.41 54.53
N GLU A 281 -3.63 73.94 55.03
CA GLU A 281 -4.47 74.69 55.98
C GLU A 281 -3.72 74.96 57.29
N LYS A 282 -3.03 73.95 57.86
CA LYS A 282 -2.18 74.12 59.05
C LYS A 282 -1.05 75.13 58.84
N GLN A 283 -0.39 75.10 57.67
CA GLN A 283 0.65 76.08 57.33
C GLN A 283 0.11 77.50 57.18
N GLN A 284 -1.14 77.67 56.74
CA GLN A 284 -1.79 78.97 56.70
C GLN A 284 -2.12 79.46 58.10
N VAL A 285 -2.70 78.62 58.97
CA VAL A 285 -3.00 78.99 60.37
C VAL A 285 -1.74 79.40 61.14
N ASN A 286 -0.64 78.66 60.98
CA ASN A 286 0.66 78.99 61.60
C ASN A 286 1.29 80.29 61.08
N ARG A 287 0.79 80.88 59.99
CA ARG A 287 1.23 82.20 59.49
C ARG A 287 0.45 83.38 60.09
N TYR A 288 -0.67 83.12 60.78
CA TYR A 288 -1.55 84.12 61.37
C TYR A 288 -1.55 84.11 62.91
N HIS A 289 -0.60 83.41 63.55
CA HIS A 289 -0.26 83.49 64.97
C HIS A 289 1.23 83.77 65.11
#